data_AF-A0AB38DNL5-F1
#
_entry.id   AF-A0AB38DNL5-F1
#
_cell.length_a   1.000
_cell.length_b   1.000
_cell.length_c   1.000
_cell.angle_alpha   90.00
_cell.angle_beta   90.00
_cell.angle_gamma   90.00
#
_symmetry.space_group_name_H-M   'P 1'
#
loop_
_entity.id
_entity.type
_entity.pdbx_description
1 polymer ?
#
loop_
_entity_poly.entity_id
_entity_poly.type
_entity_poly.pdbx_seq_one_letter_code
_entity_poly.pdbx_strand_id
1 'polypeptide(L)' 'MGIFKRLFAAAAAFLRGVKNTEPTEAETVRTAMLLPRVRVIGEYPKPNYRKSGVAAAKRAARKVRNRKKGRKS' A
#
# COMPACT_ATOMS: atom_id res chain seq x y z
N MET A 1 -13.56 1.09 -26.99
CA MET A 1 -12.96 2.29 -26.33
C MET A 1 -11.54 1.95 -25.88
N GLY A 2 -10.53 2.65 -26.39
CA GLY A 2 -9.12 2.36 -26.12
C GLY A 2 -8.68 2.69 -24.68
N ILE A 3 -7.64 1.98 -24.21
CA ILE A 3 -7.06 2.08 -22.85
C ILE A 3 -6.70 3.54 -22.48
N PHE A 4 -6.18 4.32 -23.43
CA PHE A 4 -5.87 5.73 -23.20
C PHE A 4 -7.09 6.56 -22.82
N LYS A 5 -8.24 6.38 -23.50
CA LYS A 5 -9.48 7.11 -23.14
C LYS A 5 -9.92 6.83 -21.70
N ARG A 6 -9.75 5.59 -21.23
CA ARG A 6 -10.06 5.21 -19.85
C ARG A 6 -9.08 5.83 -18.84
N LEU A 7 -7.80 5.89 -19.19
CA LEU A 7 -6.76 6.51 -18.34
C LEU A 7 -6.99 8.02 -18.18
N PHE A 8 -7.26 8.73 -19.27
CA PHE A 8 -7.56 10.16 -19.24
C PHE A 8 -8.83 10.47 -18.44
N ALA A 9 -9.88 9.64 -18.58
CA ALA A 9 -11.10 9.79 -17.79
C ALA A 9 -10.85 9.57 -16.28
N ALA A 10 -10.03 8.57 -15.93
CA ALA A 10 -9.65 8.33 -14.54
C ALA A 10 -8.81 9.48 -13.96
N ALA A 11 -7.89 10.05 -14.74
CA ALA A 11 -7.10 11.22 -14.36
C ALA A 11 -7.97 12.45 -14.09
N ALA A 12 -8.93 12.74 -14.96
CA ALA A 12 -9.85 13.86 -14.77
C ALA A 12 -10.73 13.66 -13.52
N ALA A 13 -11.25 12.45 -13.31
CA ALA A 13 -12.05 12.12 -12.13
C ALA A 13 -11.25 12.26 -10.83
N PHE A 14 -10.00 11.81 -10.81
CA PHE A 14 -9.10 11.97 -9.68
C PHE A 14 -8.83 13.44 -9.37
N LEU A 15 -8.49 14.25 -10.37
CA LEU A 15 -8.21 15.67 -10.17
C LEU A 15 -9.44 16.44 -9.68
N ARG A 16 -10.64 16.12 -10.18
CA ARG A 16 -11.88 16.73 -9.69
C ARG A 16 -12.08 16.48 -8.19
N GLY A 17 -11.80 15.26 -7.71
CA GLY A 17 -11.90 14.90 -6.30
C GLY A 17 -10.86 15.58 -5.40
N VAL A 18 -9.71 15.97 -5.96
CA VAL A 18 -8.63 16.64 -5.20
C VAL A 18 -8.77 18.16 -5.21
N LYS A 19 -9.14 18.73 -6.35
CA LYS A 19 -9.03 20.17 -6.61
C LYS A 19 -10.35 20.95 -6.47
N ASN A 20 -11.49 20.27 -6.28
CA ASN A 20 -12.85 20.83 -6.25
C ASN A 20 -13.18 21.79 -7.42
N THR A 21 -12.40 21.73 -8.49
CA THR A 21 -12.44 22.61 -9.67
C THR A 21 -12.22 21.77 -10.92
N GLU A 22 -12.64 22.29 -12.07
CA GLU A 22 -12.42 21.63 -13.36
C GLU A 22 -10.91 21.56 -13.67
N PRO A 23 -10.33 20.35 -13.86
CA PRO A 23 -8.92 20.22 -14.18
C PRO A 23 -8.65 20.67 -15.61
N THR A 24 -7.55 21.41 -15.80
CA THR A 24 -7.11 21.79 -17.15
C THR A 24 -6.64 20.57 -17.93
N GLU A 25 -6.70 20.64 -19.26
CA GLU A 25 -6.26 19.55 -20.13
C GLU A 25 -4.80 19.17 -19.86
N ALA A 26 -3.92 20.16 -19.68
CA ALA A 26 -2.51 19.96 -19.31
C ALA A 26 -2.33 19.21 -17.98
N GLU A 27 -3.17 19.50 -16.98
CA GLU A 27 -3.13 18.83 -15.67
C GLU A 27 -3.60 17.39 -15.79
N THR A 28 -4.61 17.15 -16.62
CA THR A 28 -5.16 15.83 -16.90
C THR A 28 -4.15 14.94 -17.62
N VAL A 29 -3.44 15.47 -18.63
CA VAL A 29 -2.35 14.77 -19.35
C VAL A 29 -1.20 14.43 -18.40
N ARG A 30 -0.74 15.41 -17.62
CA ARG A 30 0.35 15.19 -16.65
C ARG A 30 -0.03 14.14 -15.61
N THR A 31 -1.25 14.17 -15.12
CA THR A 31 -1.77 13.21 -14.14
C THR A 31 -1.96 11.83 -14.76
N ALA A 32 -2.44 11.73 -16.00
CA ALA A 32 -2.54 10.47 -16.74
C ALA A 32 -1.17 9.82 -16.97
N MET A 33 -0.12 10.62 -17.21
CA MET A 33 1.26 10.11 -17.32
C MET A 33 1.85 9.66 -15.99
N LEU A 34 1.43 10.27 -14.88
CA LEU A 34 1.90 9.96 -13.53
C LEU A 34 1.09 8.85 -12.85
N LEU A 35 -0.20 8.70 -13.16
CA LEU A 35 -1.10 7.67 -12.63
C LEU A 35 -0.55 6.24 -12.72
N PRO A 36 0.02 5.78 -13.86
CA PRO A 36 0.65 4.46 -13.91
C PRO A 36 1.89 4.32 -13.02
N ARG A 37 2.45 5.42 -12.51
CA ARG A 37 3.52 5.46 -11.50
C ARG A 37 3.00 5.64 -10.07
N VAL A 38 1.74 6.06 -9.90
CA VAL A 38 1.08 6.10 -8.59
C VAL A 38 0.61 4.68 -8.27
N ARG A 39 1.47 3.91 -7.60
CA ARG A 39 1.08 2.61 -7.04
C ARG A 39 -0.13 2.80 -6.13
N VAL A 40 -1.20 2.05 -6.41
CA VAL A 40 -2.44 2.14 -5.63
C VAL A 40 -2.12 1.81 -4.18
N ILE A 41 -2.69 2.57 -3.23
CA ILE A 41 -2.57 2.35 -1.78
C ILE A 41 -3.25 1.01 -1.45
N GLY A 42 -2.54 -0.09 -1.65
CA GLY A 42 -3.08 -1.44 -1.68
C GLY A 42 -2.15 -2.44 -2.37
N GLU A 43 -1.24 -1.97 -3.24
CA GLU A 43 -0.17 -2.78 -3.85
C GLU A 43 1.02 -3.04 -2.92
N TYR A 44 1.11 -2.35 -1.78
CA TYR A 44 2.04 -2.76 -0.75
C TYR A 44 1.54 -4.06 -0.12
N PRO A 45 2.32 -5.16 -0.12
CA PRO A 45 1.96 -6.33 0.65
C PRO A 45 1.75 -5.87 2.09
N LYS A 46 0.56 -6.15 2.65
CA LYS A 46 0.23 -5.81 4.04
C LYS A 46 1.41 -6.23 4.92
N PRO A 47 1.91 -5.35 5.81
CA PRO A 47 3.05 -5.68 6.65
C PRO A 47 2.79 -7.01 7.33
N ASN A 48 3.65 -7.99 7.11
CA ASN A 48 3.47 -9.30 7.73
C ASN A 48 3.87 -9.19 9.21
N TYR A 49 2.95 -8.71 10.04
CA TYR A 49 3.18 -8.52 11.48
C TYR A 49 3.55 -9.82 12.19
N ARG A 50 3.21 -10.99 11.63
CA ARG A 50 3.67 -12.29 12.13
C ARG A 50 5.16 -12.51 11.88
N LYS A 51 5.79 -11.88 10.89
CA LYS A 51 7.24 -11.94 10.63
C LYS A 51 8.00 -10.70 11.10
N SER A 52 7.33 -9.75 11.75
CA SER A 52 8.00 -8.58 12.34
C SER A 52 9.07 -8.99 13.38
N GLY A 53 10.13 -8.19 13.51
CA GLY A 53 11.20 -8.43 14.49
C GLY A 53 10.67 -8.54 15.93
N VAL A 54 9.65 -7.75 16.28
CA VAL A 54 8.98 -7.81 17.59
C VAL A 54 8.27 -9.15 17.80
N ALA A 55 7.55 -9.65 16.79
CA ALA A 55 6.89 -10.96 16.87
C ALA A 55 7.91 -12.11 16.94
N ALA A 56 9.03 -12.01 16.23
CA ALA A 56 10.13 -12.97 16.31
C ALA A 56 10.77 -13.00 17.72
N ALA A 57 11.05 -11.82 18.30
CA ALA A 57 11.58 -11.70 19.66
C ALA A 57 10.63 -12.29 20.72
N LYS A 58 9.31 -12.01 20.62
CA LYS A 58 8.31 -12.61 21.52
C LYS A 58 8.27 -14.14 21.43
N ARG A 59 8.40 -14.72 20.22
CA ARG A 59 8.46 -16.19 20.04
C ARG A 59 9.73 -16.78 20.65
N ALA A 60 10.88 -16.14 20.44
CA ALA A 60 12.15 -16.57 21.02
C ALA A 60 12.08 -16.58 22.55
N ALA A 61 11.58 -15.51 23.17
CA ALA A 61 11.39 -15.42 24.62
C ALA A 61 10.45 -16.50 25.16
N ARG A 62 9.33 -16.77 24.47
CA ARG A 62 8.39 -17.84 24.84
C ARG A 62 9.03 -19.23 24.77
N LYS A 63 9.85 -19.50 23.75
CA LYS A 63 10.58 -20.78 23.59
C LYS A 63 11.58 -20.99 24.73
N VAL A 64 12.34 -19.95 25.09
CA VAL A 64 13.29 -20.00 26.21
C VAL A 64 12.56 -20.26 27.53
N ARG A 65 11.47 -19.55 27.79
CA ARG A 65 10.66 -19.73 29.01
C ARG A 65 10.11 -21.15 29.13
N ASN A 66 9.58 -21.71 28.04
CA ASN A 66 9.03 -23.07 28.03
C ASN A 66 10.11 -24.13 28.26
N ARG A 67 11.31 -23.96 27.67
CA ARG A 67 12.46 -24.83 27.96
C ARG A 67 12.87 -24.78 29.44
N LYS A 68 12.85 -23.60 30.07
CA LYS A 68 13.17 -23.45 31.50
C LYS A 68 12.10 -24.10 32.39
N LYS A 69 10.83 -24.03 32.00
CA LYS A 69 9.71 -24.63 32.76
C LYS A 69 9.70 -26.16 32.66
N GLY A 70 9.95 -26.73 31.47
CA GLY A 70 10.03 -28.17 31.25
C GLY A 70 11.33 -28.82 31.74
N ARG A 71 12.33 -28.04 32.16
CA ARG A 71 13.55 -28.54 32.83
C ARG A 71 13.41 -28.68 34.35
N LYS A 72 12.29 -28.21 34.91
CA LYS A 72 11.99 -28.25 36.35
C LYS A 72 10.90 -29.27 36.71
N SER A 73 10.38 -30.01 35.72
CA SER A 73 9.56 -31.20 35.91
C SER A 73 10.41 -32.43 35.68
#